data_AF-A0A350IKS0-F1
#
_entry.id   AF-A0A350IKS0-F1
#
_cell.length_a   1.000
_cell.length_b   1.000
_cell.length_c   1.000
_cell.angle_alpha   90.00
_cell.angle_beta   90.00
_cell.angle_gamma   90.00
#
_symmetry.space_group_name_H-M   'P 1'
#
loop_
_entity.id
_entity.type
_entity.pdbx_description
1 polymer ?
#
loop_
_entity_poly.entity_id
_entity_poly.type
_entity_poly.pdbx_seq_one_letter_code
_entity_poly.pdbx_strand_id
1 'polypeptide(L)'
;MQKFEDAVQCLNNIENTTREIHLLLMKGDGVNSTDTDNIKLLYEQKGKLLSELNEFVMSEIGKSEIARHQDEWKRIIMHLQENDGNNLNLMKTKLEILAEKLKTLNSVKSVLIYQK
;
A
#
# COMPACT_ATOMS: atom_id res chain seq x y z
N MET A 1 -26.80 12.00 -4.17
CA MET A 1 -26.25 11.03 -5.13
C MET A 1 -24.86 11.40 -5.62
N GLN A 2 -24.65 12.57 -6.26
CA GLN A 2 -23.31 13.00 -6.75
C GLN A 2 -22.17 12.85 -5.72
N LYS A 3 -22.39 13.21 -4.45
CA LYS A 3 -21.36 13.09 -3.39
C LYS A 3 -20.96 11.65 -3.02
N PHE A 4 -21.86 10.67 -3.15
CA PHE A 4 -21.51 9.26 -2.88
C PHE A 4 -20.73 8.67 -4.05
N GLU A 5 -21.13 8.99 -5.28
CA GLU A 5 -20.39 8.63 -6.49
C GLU A 5 -18.96 9.20 -6.47
N ASP A 6 -18.79 10.44 -6.01
CA ASP A 6 -17.46 11.04 -5.82
C ASP A 6 -16.61 10.25 -4.79
N ALA A 7 -17.22 9.80 -3.68
CA ALA A 7 -16.54 8.99 -2.68
C ALA A 7 -16.15 7.59 -3.22
N VAL A 8 -17.04 6.97 -4.00
CA VAL A 8 -16.75 5.70 -4.71
C VAL A 8 -15.61 5.89 -5.71
N GLN A 9 -15.58 7.01 -6.45
CA GLN A 9 -14.49 7.31 -7.35
C GLN A 9 -13.17 7.53 -6.61
N CYS A 10 -13.20 8.20 -5.45
CA CYS A 10 -12.04 8.35 -4.59
C CYS A 10 -11.51 6.98 -4.10
N LEU A 11 -12.40 6.08 -3.69
CA LEU A 11 -12.06 4.69 -3.33
C LEU A 11 -11.42 3.92 -4.50
N ASN A 12 -11.96 4.05 -5.72
CA ASN A 12 -11.37 3.44 -6.91
C ASN A 12 -9.96 3.97 -7.19
N ASN A 13 -9.73 5.27 -6.96
CA ASN A 13 -8.39 5.86 -7.11
C ASN A 13 -7.43 5.27 -6.05
N ILE A 14 -7.87 5.12 -4.79
CA ILE A 14 -7.09 4.46 -3.74
C ILE A 14 -6.76 3.02 -4.13
N GLU A 15 -7.71 2.29 -4.70
CA GLU A 15 -7.51 0.91 -5.16
C GLU A 15 -6.46 0.85 -6.27
N ASN A 16 -6.56 1.72 -7.27
CA ASN A 16 -5.59 1.80 -8.36
C ASN A 16 -4.18 2.08 -7.84
N THR A 17 -4.03 3.06 -6.94
CA THR A 17 -2.74 3.35 -6.30
C THR A 17 -2.21 2.15 -5.51
N THR A 18 -3.08 1.43 -4.80
CA THR A 18 -2.72 0.22 -4.05
C THR A 18 -2.23 -0.88 -4.99
N ARG A 19 -2.87 -1.05 -6.14
CA ARG A 19 -2.47 -2.00 -7.18
C ARG A 19 -1.15 -1.62 -7.84
N GLU A 20 -0.92 -0.34 -8.11
CA GLU A 20 0.37 0.13 -8.67
C GLU A 20 1.53 -0.14 -7.71
N ILE A 21 1.34 0.13 -6.41
CA ILE A 21 2.31 -0.23 -5.36
C ILE A 21 2.57 -1.74 -5.39
N HIS A 22 1.52 -2.56 -5.50
CA HIS A 22 1.63 -4.01 -5.57
C HIS A 22 2.52 -4.46 -6.75
N LEU A 23 2.27 -3.91 -7.94
CA LEU A 23 3.04 -4.26 -9.15
C LEU A 23 4.52 -3.90 -9.02
N LEU A 24 4.83 -2.77 -8.39
CA LEU A 24 6.22 -2.38 -8.12
C LEU A 24 6.87 -3.33 -7.11
N LEU A 25 6.17 -3.70 -6.03
CA LEU A 25 6.67 -4.67 -5.06
C LEU A 25 6.88 -6.06 -5.69
N MET A 26 6.02 -6.48 -6.60
CA MET A 26 6.14 -7.78 -7.27
C MET A 26 7.38 -7.92 -8.15
N LYS A 27 8.11 -6.83 -8.47
CA LYS A 27 9.40 -6.89 -9.18
C LYS A 27 10.51 -7.66 -8.43
N GLY A 28 10.28 -8.05 -7.17
CA GLY A 28 11.21 -8.93 -6.46
C GLY A 28 12.57 -8.25 -6.19
N ASP A 29 13.65 -8.95 -6.54
CA ASP A 29 15.02 -8.44 -6.51
C ASP A 29 15.32 -7.43 -7.64
N GLY A 30 14.39 -7.23 -8.59
CA GLY A 30 14.48 -6.24 -9.66
C GLY A 30 14.01 -4.83 -9.29
N VAL A 31 13.57 -4.62 -8.04
CA VAL A 31 13.21 -3.29 -7.53
C VAL A 31 14.47 -2.42 -7.46
N ASN A 32 14.44 -1.27 -8.12
CA ASN A 32 15.51 -0.28 -8.06
C ASN A 32 15.13 0.94 -7.21
N SER A 33 16.03 1.93 -7.13
CA SER A 33 15.78 3.16 -6.37
C SER A 33 14.59 3.95 -6.92
N THR A 34 14.45 4.04 -8.25
CA THR A 34 13.31 4.71 -8.89
C THR A 34 11.99 4.04 -8.55
N ASP A 35 11.95 2.70 -8.50
CA ASP A 35 10.75 1.97 -8.06
C ASP A 35 10.41 2.28 -6.60
N THR A 36 11.42 2.41 -5.74
CA THR A 36 11.24 2.77 -4.32
C THR A 36 10.72 4.20 -4.17
N ASP A 37 11.26 5.15 -4.93
CA ASP A 37 10.79 6.54 -4.97
C ASP A 37 9.33 6.62 -5.48
N ASN A 38 8.99 5.83 -6.50
CA ASN A 38 7.63 5.73 -7.01
C ASN A 38 6.66 5.15 -5.98
N ILE A 39 7.05 4.07 -5.28
CA ILE A 39 6.24 3.51 -4.18
C ILE A 39 5.97 4.58 -3.12
N LYS A 40 7.00 5.35 -2.73
CA LYS A 40 6.85 6.44 -1.75
C LYS A 40 5.85 7.49 -2.25
N LEU A 41 6.00 7.95 -3.49
CA LEU A 41 5.08 8.91 -4.10
C LEU A 41 3.64 8.41 -4.13
N LEU A 42 3.43 7.13 -4.47
CA LEU A 42 2.10 6.51 -4.49
C LEU A 42 1.48 6.47 -3.08
N TYR A 43 2.24 6.17 -2.04
CA TYR A 43 1.73 6.25 -0.67
C TYR A 43 1.38 7.68 -0.24
N GLU A 44 2.16 8.69 -0.65
CA GLU A 44 1.83 10.10 -0.41
C GLU A 44 0.52 10.50 -1.11
N GLN A 45 0.32 10.08 -2.37
CA GLN A 45 -0.93 10.30 -3.11
C GLN A 45 -2.12 9.59 -2.43
N LYS A 46 -1.95 8.33 -2.04
CA LYS A 46 -2.96 7.57 -1.30
C LYS A 46 -3.34 8.25 0.01
N GLY A 47 -2.37 8.82 0.73
CA GLY A 47 -2.63 9.58 1.97
C GLY A 47 -3.53 10.80 1.76
N LYS A 48 -3.37 11.51 0.64
CA LYS A 48 -4.26 12.63 0.26
C LYS A 48 -5.67 12.16 -0.02
N LEU A 49 -5.83 11.11 -0.84
CA LEU A 49 -7.13 10.52 -1.16
C LEU A 49 -7.87 10.02 0.09
N LEU A 50 -7.15 9.36 1.01
CA LEU A 50 -7.73 8.94 2.29
C LEU A 50 -8.19 10.12 3.16
N SER A 51 -7.47 11.25 3.10
CA SER A 51 -7.85 12.46 3.83
C SER A 51 -9.14 13.07 3.27
N GLU A 52 -9.24 13.18 1.94
CA GLU A 52 -10.46 13.63 1.26
C GLU A 52 -11.66 12.72 1.56
N LEU A 53 -11.44 11.40 1.52
CA LEU A 53 -12.48 10.42 1.85
C LEU A 53 -12.93 10.53 3.32
N ASN A 54 -11.99 10.79 4.23
CA ASN A 54 -12.29 10.91 5.66
C ASN A 54 -13.23 12.10 5.95
N GLU A 55 -13.08 13.21 5.23
CA GLU A 55 -14.02 14.34 5.34
C GLU A 55 -15.45 13.94 4.96
N PHE A 56 -15.60 13.16 3.89
CA PHE A 56 -16.90 12.64 3.48
C PHE A 56 -17.48 11.71 4.56
N VAL A 57 -16.70 10.71 5.01
CA VAL A 57 -17.13 9.71 6.01
C VAL A 57 -17.57 10.36 7.32
N MET A 58 -16.90 11.42 7.75
CA MET A 58 -17.22 12.12 8.98
C MET A 58 -18.42 13.07 8.86
N SER A 59 -18.81 13.45 7.64
CA SER A 59 -19.96 14.33 7.40
C SER A 59 -21.29 13.62 7.64
N GLU A 60 -22.32 14.35 8.06
CA GLU A 60 -23.67 13.80 8.25
C GLU A 60 -24.26 13.26 6.94
N ILE A 61 -23.95 13.89 5.81
CA ILE A 61 -24.35 13.40 4.49
C ILE A 61 -23.66 12.06 4.20
N GLY A 62 -22.35 11.97 4.42
CA GLY A 62 -21.61 10.74 4.15
C GLY A 62 -22.05 9.58 5.02
N LYS A 63 -22.30 9.80 6.32
CA LYS A 63 -22.86 8.76 7.20
C LYS A 63 -24.20 8.23 6.69
N SER A 64 -25.10 9.13 6.26
CA SER A 64 -26.41 8.76 5.74
C SER A 64 -26.31 7.97 4.42
N GLU A 65 -25.46 8.42 3.49
CA GLU A 65 -25.28 7.72 2.21
C GLU A 65 -24.57 6.36 2.40
N ILE A 66 -23.55 6.29 3.26
CA ILE A 66 -22.89 5.02 3.61
C ILE A 66 -23.90 4.04 4.23
N ALA A 67 -24.80 4.50 5.10
CA ALA A 67 -25.85 3.64 5.67
C ALA A 67 -26.82 3.12 4.60
N ARG A 68 -27.15 3.94 3.58
CA ARG A 68 -27.98 3.51 2.43
C ARG A 68 -27.27 2.50 1.54
N HIS A 69 -25.96 2.61 1.38
CA HIS A 69 -25.12 1.78 0.51
C HIS A 69 -24.20 0.84 1.31
N GLN A 70 -24.64 0.39 2.49
CA GLN A 70 -23.77 -0.26 3.48
C GLN A 70 -23.03 -1.49 2.93
N ASP A 71 -23.74 -2.38 2.22
CA ASP A 71 -23.15 -3.62 1.70
C ASP A 71 -22.12 -3.38 0.59
N GLU A 72 -22.39 -2.41 -0.28
CA GLU A 72 -21.46 -1.98 -1.33
C GLU A 72 -20.22 -1.35 -0.72
N TRP A 73 -20.41 -0.37 0.18
CA TRP A 73 -19.32 0.29 0.88
C TRP A 73 -18.44 -0.70 1.64
N LYS A 74 -19.06 -1.60 2.42
CA LYS A 74 -18.34 -2.64 3.18
C LYS A 74 -17.51 -3.53 2.26
N ARG A 75 -18.07 -3.95 1.12
CA ARG A 75 -17.36 -4.79 0.15
C ARG A 75 -16.11 -4.11 -0.40
N ILE A 76 -16.23 -2.84 -0.81
CA ILE A 76 -15.11 -2.04 -1.34
C ILE A 76 -14.02 -1.89 -0.27
N ILE A 77 -14.40 -1.51 0.95
CA ILE A 77 -13.44 -1.34 2.05
C ILE A 77 -12.74 -2.66 2.41
N MET A 78 -13.46 -3.78 2.48
CA MET A 78 -12.86 -5.09 2.73
C MET A 78 -11.86 -5.47 1.65
N HIS A 79 -12.19 -5.23 0.37
CA HIS A 79 -11.27 -5.52 -0.73
C HIS A 79 -10.00 -4.66 -0.67
N LEU A 80 -10.13 -3.37 -0.37
CA LEU A 80 -9.00 -2.47 -0.17
C LEU A 80 -8.09 -2.93 0.99
N GLN A 81 -8.69 -3.33 2.11
CA GLN A 81 -7.96 -3.84 3.28
C GLN A 81 -7.16 -5.11 2.94
N GLU A 82 -7.75 -6.03 2.18
CA GLU A 82 -7.07 -7.24 1.72
C GLU A 82 -5.86 -6.91 0.82
N ASN A 83 -6.05 -6.02 -0.15
CA ASN A 83 -4.99 -5.59 -1.06
C ASN A 83 -3.85 -4.86 -0.32
N ASP A 84 -4.16 -4.00 0.65
CA ASP A 84 -3.16 -3.38 1.51
C ASP A 84 -2.41 -4.40 2.37
N GLY A 85 -3.14 -5.37 2.92
CA GLY A 85 -2.54 -6.49 3.66
C GLY A 85 -1.55 -7.27 2.80
N ASN A 86 -1.89 -7.53 1.53
CA ASN A 86 -1.01 -8.19 0.58
C ASN A 86 0.27 -7.37 0.31
N ASN A 87 0.14 -6.05 0.13
CA ASN A 87 1.30 -5.18 -0.04
C ASN A 87 2.20 -5.17 1.20
N LEU A 88 1.62 -5.09 2.40
CA LEU A 88 2.36 -5.15 3.66
C LEU A 88 3.11 -6.48 3.81
N ASN A 89 2.47 -7.60 3.48
CA ASN A 89 3.09 -8.92 3.51
C ASN A 89 4.27 -9.04 2.54
N LEU A 90 4.14 -8.48 1.32
CA LEU A 90 5.25 -8.45 0.36
C LEU A 90 6.41 -7.60 0.86
N MET A 91 6.14 -6.42 1.42
CA MET A 91 7.18 -5.58 2.03
C MET A 91 7.90 -6.31 3.16
N LYS A 92 7.15 -6.95 4.08
CA LYS A 92 7.70 -7.72 5.19
C LYS A 92 8.61 -8.84 4.70
N THR A 93 8.15 -9.64 3.74
CA THR A 93 8.92 -10.73 3.14
C THR A 93 10.23 -10.23 2.54
N LYS A 94 10.20 -9.09 1.83
CA LYS A 94 11.40 -8.47 1.26
C LYS A 94 12.37 -7.99 2.32
N LEU A 95 11.88 -7.37 3.39
CA LEU A 95 12.73 -6.92 4.51
C LEU A 95 13.44 -8.11 5.16
N GLU A 96 12.75 -9.23 5.35
CA GLU A 96 13.34 -10.47 5.88
C GLU A 96 14.43 -11.02 4.95
N ILE A 97 14.19 -11.06 3.63
CA ILE A 97 15.19 -11.48 2.64
C ILE A 97 16.42 -10.58 2.68
N LEU A 98 16.23 -9.25 2.71
CA LEU A 98 17.33 -8.29 2.76
C LEU A 98 18.14 -8.42 4.05
N ALA A 99 17.48 -8.64 5.19
CA ALA A 99 18.15 -8.87 6.46
C ALA A 99 19.04 -10.12 6.43
N GLU A 100 18.56 -11.22 5.86
CA GLU A 100 19.35 -12.46 5.74
C GLU A 100 20.51 -12.32 4.75
N LYS A 101 20.30 -11.62 3.62
CA LYS A 101 21.37 -11.26 2.67
C LYS A 101 22.46 -10.44 3.37
N LEU A 102 22.09 -9.45 4.18
CA LEU A 102 23.03 -8.62 4.94
C LEU A 102 23.83 -9.44 5.98
N LYS A 103 23.16 -10.35 6.70
CA LYS A 103 23.80 -11.25 7.67
C LYS A 103 24.82 -12.18 6.99
N THR A 104 24.48 -12.72 5.83
CA THR A 104 25.37 -13.55 5.02
C THR A 104 26.61 -12.76 4.58
N LEU A 105 26.42 -11.56 4.03
CA LEU A 105 27.52 -10.67 3.62
C LEU A 105 28.47 -10.33 4.77
N ASN A 106 27.93 -10.01 5.95
CA ASN A 106 28.73 -9.70 7.13
C ASN A 106 29.53 -10.91 7.62
N SER A 107 28.97 -12.11 7.52
CA SER A 107 29.65 -13.36 7.87
C SER A 107 30.83 -13.63 6.93
N VAL A 108 30.60 -13.50 5.61
CA VAL A 108 31.65 -13.65 4.58
C VAL A 108 32.78 -12.63 4.77
N LYS A 109 32.43 -11.36 5.00
CA LYS A 109 33.41 -10.30 5.27
C LYS A 109 34.28 -10.62 6.48
N SER A 110 33.67 -11.12 7.55
CA SER A 110 34.40 -11.49 8.77
C SER A 110 35.42 -12.60 8.49
N VAL A 111 35.03 -13.66 7.79
CA VAL A 111 35.95 -14.75 7.40
C VAL A 111 37.14 -14.24 6.58
N LEU A 112 36.90 -13.37 5.60
CA LEU A 112 37.96 -12.82 4.74
C LEU A 112 38.96 -11.92 5.48
N ILE A 113 38.53 -11.25 6.55
CA ILE A 113 39.42 -10.42 7.38
C ILE A 113 40.36 -11.29 8.23
N TYR A 114 39.87 -12.42 8.76
CA TYR A 114 40.66 -13.33 9.60
C TYR A 114 41.52 -14.35 8.82
N GLN A 115 41.37 -14.41 7.49
CA GLN A 115 42.22 -15.23 6.60
C GLN A 115 43.42 -14.45 6.02
N LYS A 116 43.60 -13.17 6.38
CA LYS A 116 44.81 -12.38 6.12
C LYS A 116 45.75 -12.41 7.31
#